data_AF-A0A0P9CLE7-F1
#
_entry.id   AF-A0A0P9CLE7-F1
#
_cell.length_a   1.000
_cell.length_b   1.000
_cell.length_c   1.000
_cell.angle_alpha   90.00
_cell.angle_beta   90.00
_cell.angle_gamma   90.00
#
_symmetry.space_group_name_H-M   'P 1'
#
loop_
_entity.id
_entity.type
_entity.pdbx_description
1 polymer ?
#
loop_
_entity_poly.entity_id
_entity_poly.type
_entity_poly.pdbx_seq_one_letter_code
_entity_poly.pdbx_strand_id
1 'polypeptide(L)'
;DGSFNMVAADGSACGTAPSWGCPWLVAAWLWRLRPNAAWMSELYPLLAAYLDWWLAERRGADGGLFYACSWESGQDDSPRFGAQPLGGGHPVRHIRPADLYAAFAHACHTMAEFATALGHADEITRWQALAQEWTDRTQVLWNGARFADFDTQTGQLTAQDDAMLLAPAALGVAAPAQVAALRAAIAA
;
A
#
# COMPACT_ATOMS: atom_id res chain seq x y z
N ASP A 1 -7.25 -5.09 -25.69
CA ASP A 1 -6.45 -4.18 -26.54
C ASP A 1 -5.41 -3.37 -25.75
N GLY A 2 -5.26 -3.58 -24.44
CA GLY A 2 -4.31 -2.81 -23.62
C GLY A 2 -4.80 -1.39 -23.30
N SER A 3 -6.07 -1.08 -23.59
CA SER A 3 -6.68 0.17 -23.18
C SER A 3 -6.75 0.27 -21.66
N PHE A 4 -6.63 1.49 -21.14
CA PHE A 4 -6.80 1.77 -19.72
C PHE A 4 -8.24 1.46 -19.32
N ASN A 5 -8.43 0.60 -18.32
CA ASN A 5 -9.73 0.26 -17.78
C ASN A 5 -10.21 1.24 -16.69
N MET A 6 -9.31 2.07 -16.14
CA MET A 6 -9.63 3.14 -15.20
C MET A 6 -8.83 4.40 -15.54
N VAL A 7 -9.53 5.53 -15.70
CA VAL A 7 -8.94 6.85 -15.99
C VAL A 7 -9.58 7.87 -15.05
N ALA A 8 -8.79 8.53 -14.20
CA ALA A 8 -9.27 9.54 -13.26
C ALA A 8 -9.96 10.71 -13.97
N ALA A 9 -10.71 11.50 -13.21
CA ALA A 9 -11.38 12.70 -13.73
C ALA A 9 -10.43 13.71 -14.38
N ASP A 10 -9.13 13.68 -14.02
CA ASP A 10 -8.08 14.52 -14.61
C ASP A 10 -7.42 13.92 -15.87
N GLY A 11 -7.88 12.76 -16.34
CA GLY A 11 -7.34 12.06 -17.51
C GLY A 11 -6.15 11.14 -17.21
N SER A 12 -5.72 11.03 -15.95
CA SER A 12 -4.60 10.15 -15.59
C SER A 12 -5.01 8.69 -15.58
N ALA A 13 -4.15 7.84 -16.12
CA ALA A 13 -4.32 6.39 -16.00
C ALA A 13 -4.30 5.97 -14.52
N CYS A 14 -5.25 5.12 -14.14
CA CYS A 14 -5.39 4.60 -12.79
C CYS A 14 -5.17 3.08 -12.75
N GLY A 15 -4.56 2.60 -11.68
CA GLY A 15 -4.39 1.17 -11.40
C GLY A 15 -5.05 0.77 -10.09
N THR A 16 -5.18 -0.54 -9.86
CA THR A 16 -5.48 -1.04 -8.53
C THR A 16 -4.23 -0.91 -7.66
N ALA A 17 -4.33 -0.47 -6.41
CA ALA A 17 -3.19 -0.30 -5.52
C ALA A 17 -2.74 -1.59 -4.80
N PRO A 18 -1.50 -1.63 -4.24
CA PRO A 18 -1.03 -2.76 -3.44
C PRO A 18 -1.95 -3.11 -2.26
N SER A 19 -2.65 -2.12 -1.71
CA SER A 19 -3.64 -2.29 -0.63
C SER A 19 -4.94 -2.93 -1.11
N TRP A 20 -5.29 -2.78 -2.39
CA TRP A 20 -6.53 -3.31 -2.95
C TRP A 20 -6.42 -4.82 -3.17
N GLY A 21 -7.09 -5.58 -2.31
CA GLY A 21 -7.07 -7.06 -2.34
C GLY A 21 -5.77 -7.68 -1.82
N CYS A 22 -4.79 -6.85 -1.43
CA CYS A 22 -3.50 -7.27 -0.84
C CYS A 22 -2.85 -8.46 -1.59
N PRO A 23 -2.56 -8.35 -2.90
CA PRO A 23 -2.14 -9.48 -3.72
C PRO A 23 -0.84 -10.15 -3.24
N TRP A 24 0.08 -9.42 -2.60
CA TRP A 24 1.27 -10.02 -1.99
C TRP A 24 0.94 -10.91 -0.80
N LEU A 25 -0.03 -10.51 0.04
CA LEU A 25 -0.49 -11.35 1.16
C LEU A 25 -1.09 -12.66 0.62
N VAL A 26 -1.92 -12.56 -0.42
CA VAL A 26 -2.53 -13.73 -1.08
C VAL A 26 -1.45 -14.61 -1.72
N ALA A 27 -0.50 -14.05 -2.45
CA ALA A 27 0.59 -14.78 -3.06
C ALA A 27 1.46 -15.48 -2.01
N ALA A 28 1.78 -14.81 -0.89
CA ALA A 28 2.54 -15.38 0.22
C ALA A 28 1.78 -16.54 0.87
N TRP A 29 0.47 -16.42 1.04
CA TRP A 29 -0.37 -17.49 1.56
C TRP A 29 -0.40 -18.71 0.63
N LEU A 30 -0.61 -18.50 -0.67
CA LEU A 30 -0.60 -19.58 -1.66
C LEU A 30 0.77 -20.27 -1.69
N TRP A 31 1.85 -19.49 -1.67
CA TRP A 31 3.21 -20.00 -1.61
C TRP A 31 3.45 -20.85 -0.36
N ARG A 32 3.05 -20.38 0.82
CA ARG A 32 3.21 -21.12 2.09
C ARG A 32 2.33 -22.36 2.17
N LEU A 33 1.13 -22.31 1.60
CA LEU A 33 0.19 -23.43 1.58
C LEU A 33 0.65 -24.56 0.64
N ARG A 34 1.16 -24.20 -0.54
CA ARG A 34 1.65 -25.16 -1.55
C ARG A 34 2.72 -24.51 -2.43
N PRO A 35 4.01 -24.56 -2.03
CA PRO A 35 5.10 -23.95 -2.80
C PRO A 35 5.16 -24.51 -4.24
N ASN A 36 5.22 -23.62 -5.22
CA ASN A 36 5.39 -23.97 -6.63
C ASN A 36 6.40 -22.99 -7.28
N ALA A 37 7.66 -23.39 -7.31
CA ALA A 37 8.76 -22.54 -7.78
C ALA A 37 8.62 -22.13 -9.25
N ALA A 38 8.08 -22.98 -10.12
CA ALA A 38 7.85 -22.65 -11.53
C ALA A 38 6.81 -21.52 -11.67
N TRP A 39 5.66 -21.67 -10.99
CA TRP A 39 4.63 -20.64 -10.98
C TRP A 39 5.15 -19.32 -10.37
N MET A 40 5.89 -19.40 -9.26
CA MET A 40 6.44 -18.20 -8.62
C MET A 40 7.50 -17.53 -9.51
N SER A 41 8.32 -18.29 -10.23
CA SER A 41 9.30 -17.74 -11.17
C SER A 41 8.65 -16.99 -12.33
N GLU A 42 7.45 -17.39 -12.76
CA GLU A 42 6.68 -16.68 -13.78
C GLU A 42 6.03 -15.41 -13.22
N LEU A 43 5.51 -15.48 -11.99
CA LEU A 43 4.79 -14.38 -11.35
C LEU A 43 5.73 -13.27 -10.82
N TYR A 44 6.88 -13.64 -10.27
CA TYR A 44 7.84 -12.74 -9.62
C TYR A 44 8.20 -11.48 -10.45
N PRO A 45 8.62 -11.58 -11.73
CA PRO A 45 8.96 -10.38 -12.51
C PRO A 45 7.77 -9.45 -12.73
N LEU A 46 6.54 -9.97 -12.77
CA LEU A 46 5.33 -9.16 -12.91
C LEU A 46 5.01 -8.38 -11.62
N LEU A 47 5.18 -9.03 -10.47
CA LEU A 47 5.05 -8.38 -9.16
C LEU A 47 6.12 -7.28 -8.99
N ALA A 48 7.37 -7.57 -9.36
CA ALA A 48 8.45 -6.59 -9.32
C ALA A 48 8.15 -5.38 -10.21
N ALA A 49 7.79 -5.61 -11.48
CA ALA A 49 7.47 -4.55 -12.43
C ALA A 49 6.29 -3.68 -11.96
N TYR A 50 5.31 -4.28 -11.30
CA TYR A 50 4.19 -3.54 -10.73
C TYR A 50 4.63 -2.59 -9.60
N LEU A 51 5.47 -3.05 -8.65
CA LEU A 51 5.95 -2.19 -7.56
C LEU A 51 6.86 -1.06 -8.09
N ASP A 52 7.66 -1.37 -9.11
CA ASP A 52 8.51 -0.39 -9.78
C ASP A 52 7.69 0.69 -10.49
N TRP A 53 6.59 0.31 -11.13
CA TRP A 53 5.65 1.27 -11.71
C TRP A 53 5.03 2.17 -10.64
N TRP A 54 4.63 1.64 -9.49
CA TRP A 54 4.12 2.45 -8.38
C TRP A 54 5.16 3.46 -7.86
N LEU A 55 6.43 3.05 -7.75
CA LEU A 55 7.51 3.97 -7.35
C LEU A 55 7.75 5.07 -8.38
N ALA A 56 7.61 4.77 -9.68
CA ALA A 56 7.79 5.73 -10.75
C ALA A 56 6.61 6.72 -10.88
N GLU A 57 5.38 6.21 -10.77
CA GLU A 57 4.18 6.95 -11.17
C GLU A 57 3.34 7.47 -10.00
N ARG A 58 3.57 6.96 -8.79
CA ARG A 58 2.77 7.25 -7.60
C ARG A 58 3.57 7.77 -6.43
N ARG A 59 4.82 8.16 -6.68
CA ARG A 59 5.70 8.78 -5.69
C ARG A 59 5.74 10.30 -5.90
N GLY A 60 5.32 11.04 -4.88
CA GLY A 60 5.32 12.50 -4.88
C GLY A 60 6.72 13.10 -4.72
N ALA A 61 6.82 14.42 -4.89
CA ALA A 61 8.08 15.16 -4.71
C ALA A 61 8.62 15.11 -3.26
N ASP A 62 7.76 14.88 -2.28
CA ASP A 62 8.10 14.60 -0.87
C ASP A 62 8.59 13.15 -0.66
N GLY A 63 8.67 12.37 -1.74
CA GLY A 63 9.07 10.97 -1.74
C GLY A 63 8.01 10.03 -1.19
N GLY A 64 6.81 10.50 -0.84
CA GLY A 64 5.71 9.69 -0.34
C GLY A 64 4.85 9.08 -1.45
N LEU A 65 4.22 7.93 -1.21
CA LEU A 65 3.25 7.34 -2.14
C LEU A 65 1.87 7.98 -2.01
N PHE A 66 1.13 8.05 -3.12
CA PHE A 66 -0.23 8.57 -3.16
C PHE A 66 -1.11 7.75 -4.11
N TYR A 67 -2.43 7.86 -3.94
CA TYR A 67 -3.39 7.43 -4.96
C TYR A 67 -3.65 8.59 -5.93
N ALA A 68 -3.69 8.31 -7.24
CA ALA A 68 -4.05 9.30 -8.25
C ALA A 68 -5.48 9.81 -8.01
N CYS A 69 -6.41 8.89 -7.75
CA CYS A 69 -7.79 9.15 -7.35
C CYS A 69 -8.28 8.09 -6.34
N SER A 70 -9.46 8.30 -5.75
CA SER A 70 -10.03 7.36 -4.76
C SER A 70 -10.20 5.94 -5.28
N TRP A 71 -10.45 5.75 -6.59
CA TRP A 71 -10.63 4.42 -7.17
C TRP A 71 -9.40 3.54 -6.98
N GLU A 72 -8.18 4.08 -7.06
CA GLU A 72 -6.98 3.26 -6.88
C GLU A 72 -6.91 2.60 -5.49
N SER A 73 -7.53 3.23 -4.48
CA SER A 73 -7.59 2.71 -3.11
C SER A 73 -8.57 1.55 -2.93
N GLY A 74 -9.53 1.38 -3.86
CA GLY A 74 -10.69 0.50 -3.71
C GLY A 74 -11.77 1.03 -2.74
N GLN A 75 -11.63 2.27 -2.24
CA GLN A 75 -12.61 2.95 -1.42
C GLN A 75 -13.17 4.18 -2.14
N ASP A 76 -14.01 3.91 -3.13
CA ASP A 76 -14.70 4.92 -3.92
C ASP A 76 -15.51 5.87 -3.01
N ASP A 77 -15.45 7.18 -3.29
CA ASP A 77 -16.15 8.22 -2.52
C ASP A 77 -15.84 8.25 -1.00
N SER A 78 -14.76 7.61 -0.55
CA SER A 78 -14.43 7.60 0.87
C SER A 78 -14.13 9.01 1.41
N PRO A 79 -14.68 9.39 2.58
CA PRO A 79 -14.40 10.67 3.21
C PRO A 79 -12.94 10.79 3.66
N ARG A 80 -12.16 9.69 3.69
CA ARG A 80 -10.70 9.70 3.91
C ARG A 80 -9.99 10.67 2.97
N PHE A 81 -10.50 10.81 1.74
CA PHE A 81 -9.88 11.61 0.70
C PHE A 81 -10.54 12.99 0.48
N GLY A 82 -11.41 13.39 1.41
CA GLY A 82 -12.15 14.66 1.32
C GLY A 82 -13.40 14.57 0.45
N ALA A 83 -13.98 15.74 0.16
CA ALA A 83 -15.22 15.83 -0.63
C ALA A 83 -14.96 15.47 -2.09
N GLN A 84 -15.78 14.56 -2.63
CA GLN A 84 -15.69 14.08 -4.00
C GLN A 84 -17.06 14.16 -4.69
N PRO A 85 -17.12 14.42 -6.01
CA PRO A 85 -18.35 14.26 -6.78
C PRO A 85 -18.84 12.81 -6.75
N LEU A 86 -20.15 12.62 -6.93
CA LEU A 86 -20.76 11.28 -6.98
C LEU A 86 -20.06 10.40 -8.02
N GLY A 87 -19.59 9.22 -7.58
CA GLY A 87 -18.90 8.25 -8.43
C GLY A 87 -17.38 8.25 -8.28
N GLY A 88 -16.80 9.14 -7.48
CA GLY A 88 -15.38 9.15 -7.15
C GLY A 88 -14.47 9.58 -8.30
N GLY A 89 -13.24 9.10 -8.28
CA GLY A 89 -12.29 9.31 -9.39
C GLY A 89 -11.69 10.70 -9.44
N HIS A 90 -12.02 11.56 -8.48
CA HIS A 90 -11.41 12.87 -8.32
C HIS A 90 -9.96 12.73 -7.82
N PRO A 91 -9.04 13.64 -8.21
CA PRO A 91 -7.67 13.57 -7.72
C PRO A 91 -7.54 13.64 -6.19
N VAL A 92 -6.79 12.69 -5.61
CA VAL A 92 -6.54 12.59 -4.16
C VAL A 92 -5.06 12.59 -3.81
N ARG A 93 -4.21 13.03 -4.75
CA ARG A 93 -2.73 12.98 -4.67
C ARG A 93 -2.11 13.72 -3.49
N HIS A 94 -2.90 14.55 -2.79
CA HIS A 94 -2.45 15.27 -1.61
C HIS A 94 -2.41 14.39 -0.35
N ILE A 95 -3.05 13.22 -0.38
CA ILE A 95 -3.09 12.28 0.73
C ILE A 95 -1.91 11.30 0.62
N ARG A 96 -1.28 11.00 1.76
CA ARG A 96 -0.33 9.90 1.97
C ARG A 96 -1.06 8.82 2.77
N PRO A 97 -1.54 7.76 2.10
CA PRO A 97 -2.43 6.79 2.74
C PRO A 97 -1.67 5.79 3.61
N ALA A 98 -2.13 5.58 4.85
CA ALA A 98 -1.49 4.65 5.78
C ALA A 98 -1.56 3.19 5.31
N ASP A 99 -2.68 2.81 4.69
CA ASP A 99 -2.89 1.52 4.06
C ASP A 99 -1.97 1.27 2.86
N LEU A 100 -1.78 2.27 1.99
CA LEU A 100 -0.86 2.16 0.86
C LEU A 100 0.57 1.93 1.35
N TYR A 101 1.03 2.69 2.34
CA TYR A 101 2.40 2.55 2.86
C TYR A 101 2.61 1.18 3.50
N ALA A 102 1.66 0.73 4.33
CA ALA A 102 1.74 -0.60 4.94
C ALA A 102 1.70 -1.72 3.90
N ALA A 103 0.81 -1.63 2.91
CA ALA A 103 0.72 -2.61 1.83
C ALA A 103 2.00 -2.65 0.98
N PHE A 104 2.62 -1.51 0.70
CA PHE A 104 3.88 -1.44 -0.03
C PHE A 104 5.03 -2.03 0.79
N ALA A 105 5.13 -1.72 2.08
CA ALA A 105 6.13 -2.30 2.98
C ALA A 105 6.00 -3.84 3.04
N HIS A 106 4.77 -4.34 3.21
CA HIS A 106 4.47 -5.76 3.23
C HIS A 106 4.79 -6.44 1.89
N ALA A 107 4.45 -5.79 0.77
CA ALA A 107 4.78 -6.27 -0.56
C ALA A 107 6.29 -6.41 -0.76
N CYS A 108 7.07 -5.39 -0.39
CA CYS A 108 8.53 -5.45 -0.47
C CYS A 108 9.12 -6.55 0.43
N HIS A 109 8.61 -6.73 1.65
CA HIS A 109 9.05 -7.84 2.52
C HIS A 109 8.80 -9.20 1.86
N THR A 110 7.61 -9.37 1.28
CA THR A 110 7.21 -10.58 0.56
C THR A 110 8.06 -10.81 -0.69
N MET A 111 8.41 -9.74 -1.42
CA MET A 111 9.32 -9.84 -2.57
C MET A 111 10.72 -10.30 -2.14
N ALA A 112 11.23 -9.86 -0.99
CA ALA A 112 12.50 -10.36 -0.46
C ALA A 112 12.43 -11.86 -0.10
N GLU A 113 11.31 -12.33 0.46
CA GLU A 113 11.07 -13.76 0.71
C GLU A 113 11.09 -14.56 -0.61
N PHE A 114 10.37 -14.10 -1.63
CA PHE A 114 10.33 -14.76 -2.94
C PHE A 114 11.68 -14.74 -3.66
N ALA A 115 12.39 -13.60 -3.62
CA ALA A 115 13.74 -13.48 -4.18
C ALA A 115 14.69 -14.49 -3.55
N THR A 116 14.62 -14.65 -2.22
CA THR A 116 15.40 -15.65 -1.48
C THR A 116 15.04 -17.07 -1.93
N ALA A 117 13.75 -17.39 -2.02
CA ALA A 117 13.27 -18.71 -2.41
C ALA A 117 13.63 -19.10 -3.85
N LEU A 118 13.73 -18.12 -4.75
CA LEU A 118 14.06 -18.32 -6.16
C LEU A 118 15.57 -18.18 -6.47
N GLY A 119 16.39 -17.75 -5.50
CA GLY A 119 17.82 -17.54 -5.70
C GLY A 119 18.20 -16.21 -6.37
N HIS A 120 17.32 -15.21 -6.37
CA HIS A 120 17.57 -13.85 -6.88
C HIS A 120 18.33 -12.99 -5.86
N ALA A 121 19.55 -13.39 -5.52
CA ALA A 121 20.34 -12.77 -4.45
C ALA A 121 20.55 -11.25 -4.63
N ASP A 122 20.72 -10.80 -5.87
CA ASP A 122 20.97 -9.39 -6.20
C ASP A 122 19.77 -8.47 -5.91
N GLU A 123 18.56 -9.04 -5.80
CA GLU A 123 17.33 -8.27 -5.56
C GLU A 123 16.90 -8.24 -4.09
N ILE A 124 17.40 -9.17 -3.25
CA ILE A 124 17.00 -9.28 -1.83
C ILE A 124 17.27 -7.97 -1.09
N THR A 125 18.49 -7.42 -1.22
CA THR A 125 18.90 -6.19 -0.53
C THR A 125 18.02 -4.99 -0.94
N ARG A 126 17.67 -4.90 -2.22
CA ARG A 126 16.79 -3.85 -2.74
C ARG A 126 15.42 -3.94 -2.08
N TRP A 127 14.82 -5.13 -2.05
CA TRP A 127 13.49 -5.32 -1.47
C TRP A 127 13.47 -5.11 0.03
N GLN A 128 14.51 -5.52 0.75
CA GLN A 128 14.65 -5.25 2.18
C GLN A 128 14.78 -3.74 2.47
N ALA A 129 15.57 -3.01 1.68
CA ALA A 129 15.71 -1.57 1.84
C ALA A 129 14.39 -0.84 1.60
N LEU A 130 13.64 -1.20 0.55
CA LEU A 130 12.32 -0.64 0.30
C LEU A 130 11.31 -1.01 1.40
N ALA A 131 11.32 -2.26 1.87
CA ALA A 131 10.45 -2.69 2.96
C ALA A 131 10.71 -1.88 4.24
N GLN A 132 11.97 -1.63 4.57
CA GLN A 132 12.36 -0.81 5.70
C GLN A 132 11.92 0.65 5.50
N GLU A 133 12.20 1.25 4.34
CA GLU A 133 11.77 2.62 4.03
C GLU A 133 10.27 2.81 4.25
N TRP A 134 9.44 1.92 3.67
CA TRP A 134 8.00 2.05 3.77
C TRP A 134 7.45 1.68 5.14
N THR A 135 8.13 0.81 5.88
CA THR A 135 7.83 0.58 7.30
C THR A 135 8.04 1.86 8.10
N ASP A 136 9.20 2.51 7.96
CA ASP A 136 9.53 3.73 8.69
C ASP A 136 8.58 4.88 8.33
N ARG A 137 8.28 5.03 7.03
CA ARG A 137 7.28 6.01 6.57
C ARG A 137 5.88 5.71 7.12
N THR A 138 5.50 4.44 7.27
CA THR A 138 4.23 4.07 7.92
C THR A 138 4.24 4.46 9.39
N GLN A 139 5.37 4.32 10.10
CA GLN A 139 5.45 4.68 11.52
C GLN A 139 5.21 6.18 11.79
N VAL A 140 5.60 7.05 10.86
CA VAL A 140 5.35 8.50 10.96
C VAL A 140 3.85 8.83 10.92
N LEU A 141 3.02 7.92 10.41
CA LEU A 141 1.56 8.08 10.32
C LEU A 141 0.84 7.69 11.63
N TRP A 142 1.57 7.34 12.68
CA TRP A 142 1.02 7.08 14.01
C TRP A 142 0.87 8.38 14.81
N ASN A 143 -0.36 8.71 15.21
CA ASN A 143 -0.64 9.94 15.96
C ASN A 143 -0.53 9.80 17.50
N GLY A 144 -0.03 8.67 18.00
CA GLY A 144 -0.01 8.33 19.42
C GLY A 144 -1.12 7.39 19.87
N ALA A 145 -2.23 7.31 19.13
CA ALA A 145 -3.38 6.48 19.46
C ALA A 145 -3.82 5.54 18.32
N ARG A 146 -3.69 5.98 17.07
CA ARG A 146 -4.01 5.22 15.86
C ARG A 146 -3.14 5.65 14.69
N PHE A 147 -3.18 4.87 13.61
CA PHE A 147 -2.71 5.36 12.32
C PHE A 147 -3.73 6.30 11.70
N ALA A 148 -3.24 7.26 10.92
CA ALA A 148 -4.02 8.23 10.18
C ALA A 148 -3.34 8.49 8.83
N ASP A 149 -4.10 8.91 7.84
CA ASP A 149 -3.49 9.39 6.60
C ASP A 149 -2.79 10.73 6.87
N PHE A 150 -1.83 11.12 6.03
CA PHE A 150 -1.24 12.46 6.10
C PHE A 150 -1.70 13.29 4.91
N ASP A 151 -2.18 14.51 5.18
CA ASP A 151 -2.58 15.46 4.15
C ASP A 151 -1.47 16.50 3.94
N THR A 152 -0.88 16.47 2.76
CA THR A 152 0.18 17.40 2.35
C THR A 152 -0.28 18.85 2.15
N GLN A 153 -1.57 19.12 1.96
CA GLN A 153 -2.11 20.47 1.84
C GLN A 153 -2.17 21.17 3.21
N THR A 154 -2.61 20.44 4.23
CA THR A 154 -2.68 20.95 5.61
C THR A 154 -1.40 20.71 6.40
N GLY A 155 -0.57 19.76 5.95
CA GLY A 155 0.62 19.33 6.66
C GLY A 155 0.30 18.58 7.96
N GLN A 156 -0.88 17.96 8.06
CA GLN A 156 -1.37 17.32 9.27
C GLN A 156 -1.82 15.88 9.01
N LEU A 157 -1.83 15.08 10.07
CA LEU A 157 -2.53 13.80 10.06
C LEU A 157 -4.04 14.02 10.00
N THR A 158 -4.75 13.22 9.23
CA THR A 158 -6.20 13.34 9.04
C THR A 158 -6.94 12.88 10.29
N ALA A 159 -8.09 13.50 10.55
CA ALA A 159 -8.96 13.15 11.68
C ALA A 159 -9.97 12.03 11.36
N GLN A 160 -10.04 11.59 10.09
CA GLN A 160 -10.99 10.56 9.68
C GLN A 160 -10.61 9.19 10.27
N ASP A 161 -11.63 8.45 10.68
CA ASP A 161 -11.53 7.06 11.09
C ASP A 161 -12.04 6.16 9.96
N ASP A 162 -11.32 5.09 9.69
CA ASP A 162 -11.67 4.11 8.66
C ASP A 162 -10.98 2.77 8.96
N ALA A 163 -11.63 1.66 8.60
CA ALA A 163 -11.09 0.32 8.82
C ALA A 163 -9.75 0.10 8.10
N MET A 164 -9.52 0.74 6.95
CA MET A 164 -8.26 0.65 6.22
C MET A 164 -7.07 1.23 6.99
N LEU A 165 -7.30 2.11 7.97
CA LEU A 165 -6.24 2.60 8.86
C LEU A 165 -5.72 1.52 9.82
N LEU A 166 -6.35 0.34 9.87
CA LEU A 166 -5.85 -0.84 10.57
C LEU A 166 -4.92 -1.71 9.70
N ALA A 167 -4.74 -1.39 8.41
CA ALA A 167 -3.87 -2.14 7.51
C ALA A 167 -2.42 -2.30 8.03
N PRO A 168 -1.78 -1.29 8.67
CA PRO A 168 -0.48 -1.49 9.30
C PRO A 168 -0.46 -2.64 10.30
N ALA A 169 -1.51 -2.80 11.11
CA ALA A 169 -1.63 -3.91 12.06
C ALA A 169 -1.93 -5.24 11.34
N ALA A 170 -2.86 -5.23 10.38
CA ALA A 170 -3.27 -6.43 9.65
C ALA A 170 -2.12 -7.04 8.82
N LEU A 171 -1.24 -6.21 8.28
CA LEU A 171 -0.12 -6.61 7.42
C LEU A 171 1.21 -6.81 8.16
N GLY A 172 1.20 -6.66 9.49
CA GLY A 172 2.38 -6.87 10.34
C GLY A 172 3.44 -5.76 10.28
N VAL A 173 3.05 -4.55 9.86
CA VAL A 173 3.92 -3.36 9.77
C VAL A 173 3.89 -2.55 11.08
N ALA A 174 2.78 -2.57 11.81
CA ALA A 174 2.65 -1.89 13.08
C ALA A 174 3.52 -2.56 14.17
N ALA A 175 4.13 -1.74 15.03
CA ALA A 175 4.88 -2.21 16.18
C ALA A 175 3.93 -2.89 17.21
N PRO A 176 4.43 -3.85 18.02
CA PRO A 176 3.61 -4.56 19.00
C PRO A 176 2.83 -3.65 19.97
N ALA A 177 3.43 -2.53 20.40
CA ALA A 177 2.78 -1.55 21.27
C ALA A 177 1.60 -0.84 20.58
N GLN A 178 1.72 -0.52 19.29
CA GLN A 178 0.64 0.08 18.50
C GLN A 178 -0.50 -0.91 18.30
N VAL A 179 -0.19 -2.18 18.01
CA VAL A 179 -1.20 -3.25 17.93
C VAL A 179 -1.94 -3.41 19.26
N ALA A 180 -1.23 -3.36 20.39
CA ALA A 180 -1.85 -3.41 21.70
C ALA A 180 -2.77 -2.21 21.97
N ALA A 181 -2.36 -1.00 21.58
CA ALA A 181 -3.19 0.21 21.70
C ALA A 181 -4.48 0.13 20.85
N LEU A 182 -4.40 -0.48 19.66
CA LEU A 182 -5.55 -0.64 18.76
C LEU A 182 -6.55 -1.71 19.22
N ARG A 183 -6.17 -2.67 20.07
CA ARG A 183 -7.05 -3.79 20.48
C ARG A 183 -8.39 -3.33 21.06
N ALA A 184 -8.38 -2.30 21.89
CA ALA A 184 -9.60 -1.80 22.51
C ALA A 184 -10.55 -1.20 21.47
N ALA A 185 -10.02 -0.51 20.45
CA ALA A 185 -10.81 0.06 19.36
C ALA A 185 -11.35 -1.01 18.39
N ILE A 186 -10.63 -2.13 18.23
CA ILE A 186 -11.05 -3.25 17.35
C ILE A 186 -12.11 -4.15 18.02
N ALA A 187 -12.05 -4.29 19.34
CA ALA A 187 -12.94 -5.18 20.09
C ALA A 187 -14.30 -4.54 20.49
N ALA A 188 -14.45 -3.23 20.29
CA ALA A 188 -15.67 -2.47 20.59
C ALA A 188 -16.69 -2.59 19.46
#